data_AF-A0A1F3NGR8-F1
#
_entry.id   AF-A0A1F3NGR8-F1
#
_cell.length_a   1.000
_cell.length_b   1.000
_cell.length_c   1.000
_cell.angle_alpha   90.00
_cell.angle_beta   90.00
_cell.angle_gamma   90.00
#
_symmetry.space_group_name_H-M   'P 1'
#
loop_
_entity.id
_entity.type
_entity.pdbx_description
1 polymer ?
#
loop_
_entity_poly.entity_id
_entity_poly.type
_entity_poly.pdbx_seq_one_letter_code
_entity_poly.pdbx_strand_id
1 'polypeptide(L)'
;MTDRQQMILFQYDFRNAAQHYGFIVDSEGNVFTYNNPGSWNFPDSDFEISQEEVAENTGKCVFSGIRIPDDELLKYTKVIDFIALSKVTAPRITDADKGTAQYICYQFEESSQKYKGHLIKTEGDVTRENLNFHSKRVYTWMKETGNGLSFD
;
A
#
# COMPACT_ATOMS: atom_id res chain seq x y z
N MET A 1 16.49 8.33 9.41
CA MET A 1 17.13 8.29 8.09
C MET A 1 16.30 7.32 7.30
N THR A 2 15.58 7.79 6.28
CA THR A 2 14.90 6.90 5.35
C THR A 2 16.00 6.12 4.64
N ASP A 3 15.95 4.80 4.72
CA ASP A 3 16.88 3.93 4.03
C ASP A 3 16.83 4.27 2.53
N ARG A 4 17.98 4.52 1.90
CA ARG A 4 18.03 4.95 0.50
C ARG A 4 17.47 3.90 -0.46
N GLN A 5 17.23 2.69 0.04
CA GLN A 5 16.68 1.57 -0.71
C GLN A 5 15.16 1.40 -0.53
N GLN A 6 14.52 2.09 0.43
CA GLN A 6 13.06 2.07 0.60
C GLN A 6 12.41 2.88 -0.54
N MET A 7 11.89 2.20 -1.56
CA MET A 7 11.25 2.82 -2.71
C MET A 7 9.77 3.10 -2.45
N ILE A 8 9.04 2.19 -1.81
CA ILE A 8 7.60 2.33 -1.58
C ILE A 8 7.30 2.40 -0.09
N LEU A 9 6.42 3.28 0.36
CA LEU A 9 6.01 3.38 1.75
C LEU A 9 4.59 2.87 1.97
N PHE A 10 3.67 3.26 1.09
CA PHE A 10 2.26 2.93 1.19
C PHE A 10 1.70 2.53 -0.17
N GLN A 11 0.74 1.62 -0.16
CA GLN A 11 0.02 1.19 -1.36
C GLN A 11 -1.47 1.03 -1.07
N TYR A 12 -2.28 1.62 -1.95
CA TYR A 12 -3.68 1.24 -2.13
C TYR A 12 -3.77 0.35 -3.37
N ASP A 13 -4.38 -0.82 -3.22
CA ASP A 13 -4.58 -1.79 -4.30
C ASP A 13 -6.05 -2.21 -4.34
N PHE A 14 -6.74 -1.93 -5.44
CA PHE A 14 -8.09 -2.42 -5.68
C PHE A 14 -8.08 -3.45 -6.80
N ARG A 15 -8.80 -4.56 -6.57
CA ARG A 15 -8.96 -5.61 -7.56
C ARG A 15 -10.34 -6.26 -7.53
N ASN A 16 -10.87 -6.56 -8.70
CA ASN A 16 -12.00 -7.47 -8.89
C ASN A 16 -11.75 -8.33 -10.15
N ALA A 17 -12.78 -9.03 -10.63
CA ALA A 17 -12.64 -9.90 -11.81
C ALA A 17 -12.27 -9.16 -13.12
N ALA A 18 -12.49 -7.85 -13.20
CA ALA A 18 -12.34 -7.06 -14.43
C ALA A 18 -11.35 -5.89 -14.31
N GLN A 19 -11.02 -5.47 -13.10
CA GLN A 19 -10.27 -4.25 -12.82
C GLN A 19 -9.17 -4.52 -11.81
N HIS A 20 -8.00 -3.94 -12.05
CA HIS A 20 -6.90 -3.85 -11.12
C HIS A 20 -6.29 -2.47 -11.19
N TYR A 21 -6.47 -1.64 -10.16
CA TYR A 21 -5.91 -0.29 -10.13
C TYR A 21 -5.50 0.08 -8.71
N GLY A 22 -4.69 1.11 -8.59
CA GLY A 22 -4.23 1.55 -7.29
C GLY A 22 -3.22 2.67 -7.37
N PHE A 23 -2.68 3.02 -6.21
CA PHE A 23 -1.62 4.01 -6.10
C PHE A 23 -0.57 3.60 -5.07
N ILE A 24 0.63 4.11 -5.28
CA ILE A 24 1.81 3.93 -4.43
C ILE A 24 2.27 5.31 -3.99
N VAL A 25 2.64 5.43 -2.71
CA VAL A 25 3.38 6.57 -2.18
C VAL A 25 4.82 6.13 -1.98
N ASP A 26 5.77 6.79 -2.64
CA ASP A 26 7.20 6.50 -2.51
C ASP A 26 7.82 7.17 -1.27
N SER A 27 9.10 6.91 -1.02
CA SER A 27 9.85 7.51 0.11
C SER A 27 10.15 9.01 -0.03
N GLU A 28 9.97 9.58 -1.23
CA GLU A 28 10.11 11.00 -1.52
C GLU A 28 8.78 11.76 -1.45
N GLY A 29 7.67 11.03 -1.20
CA GLY A 29 6.31 11.54 -1.11
C GLY A 29 5.59 11.62 -2.46
N ASN A 30 6.19 11.16 -3.56
CA ASN A 30 5.53 11.13 -4.85
C ASN A 30 4.43 10.07 -4.85
N VAL A 31 3.29 10.43 -5.45
CA VAL A 31 2.16 9.51 -5.62
C VAL A 31 2.13 9.03 -7.06
N PHE A 32 2.21 7.71 -7.25
CA PHE A 32 2.12 7.07 -8.54
C PHE A 32 0.84 6.24 -8.63
N THR A 33 0.16 6.26 -9.77
CA THR A 33 -1.04 5.47 -10.03
C THR A 33 -0.76 4.36 -11.05
N TYR A 34 -1.57 3.32 -11.02
CA TYR A 34 -1.58 2.27 -12.04
C TYR A 34 -3.01 1.83 -12.33
N ASN A 35 -3.27 1.44 -13.58
CA ASN A 35 -4.56 0.96 -14.05
C ASN A 35 -4.36 -0.24 -14.98
N ASN A 36 -5.02 -1.35 -14.67
CA ASN A 36 -4.92 -2.67 -15.29
C ASN A 36 -3.49 -3.03 -15.75
N PRO A 37 -2.51 -3.06 -14.82
CA PRO A 37 -1.13 -3.38 -15.18
C PRO A 37 -1.06 -4.82 -15.70
N GLY A 38 -0.52 -5.02 -16.90
CA GLY A 38 -0.58 -6.33 -17.57
C GLY A 38 0.08 -7.49 -16.81
N SER A 39 1.22 -7.26 -16.16
CA SER A 39 1.91 -8.26 -15.33
C SER A 39 2.26 -7.63 -13.98
N TRP A 40 1.46 -7.90 -12.96
CA TRP A 40 1.69 -7.37 -11.62
C TRP A 40 2.21 -8.45 -10.68
N ASN A 41 3.30 -8.13 -9.97
CA ASN A 41 3.87 -9.01 -8.96
C ASN A 41 3.11 -8.79 -7.64
N PHE A 42 2.51 -9.85 -7.10
CA PHE A 42 1.80 -9.79 -5.83
C PHE A 42 2.70 -10.26 -4.69
N PRO A 43 2.59 -9.67 -3.48
CA PRO A 43 3.23 -10.23 -2.30
C PRO A 43 2.77 -11.66 -2.05
N ASP A 44 3.64 -12.46 -1.43
CA ASP A 44 3.35 -13.82 -1.02
C ASP A 44 2.36 -13.88 0.17
N SER A 45 2.13 -15.09 0.69
CA SER A 45 1.22 -15.31 1.84
C SER A 45 1.64 -14.57 3.10
N ASP A 46 2.93 -14.25 3.23
CA ASP A 46 3.50 -13.52 4.35
C ASP A 46 3.63 -12.02 4.04
N PHE A 47 3.02 -11.54 2.95
CA PHE A 47 3.13 -10.17 2.45
C PHE A 47 4.57 -9.76 2.11
N GLU A 48 5.42 -10.68 1.69
CA GLU A 48 6.75 -10.36 1.17
C GLU A 48 6.75 -10.22 -0.34
N ILE A 49 7.53 -9.28 -0.85
CA ILE A 49 7.78 -9.05 -2.27
C ILE A 49 9.24 -8.61 -2.45
N SER A 50 9.94 -9.12 -3.46
CA SER A 50 11.35 -8.77 -3.68
C SER A 50 11.52 -7.32 -4.10
N GLN A 51 12.72 -6.77 -3.92
CA GLN A 51 13.04 -5.44 -4.42
C GLN A 51 12.87 -5.35 -5.94
N GLU A 52 13.29 -6.38 -6.66
CA GLU A 52 13.16 -6.46 -8.12
C GLU A 52 11.69 -6.46 -8.55
N GLU A 53 10.84 -7.23 -7.88
CA GLU A 53 9.40 -7.29 -8.16
C GLU A 53 8.71 -5.94 -7.88
N VAL A 54 9.11 -5.23 -6.82
CA VAL A 54 8.64 -3.86 -6.54
C VAL A 54 9.13 -2.89 -7.62
N ALA A 55 10.38 -2.98 -8.06
CA ALA A 55 10.90 -2.16 -9.15
C ALA A 55 10.14 -2.40 -10.46
N GLU A 56 9.82 -3.66 -10.77
CA GLU A 56 9.01 -4.03 -11.92
C GLU A 56 7.57 -3.50 -11.83
N ASN A 57 6.95 -3.50 -10.65
CA ASN A 57 5.61 -2.94 -10.45
C ASN A 57 5.60 -1.42 -10.54
N THR A 58 6.54 -0.76 -9.87
CA THR A 58 6.67 0.71 -9.90
C THR A 58 7.00 1.24 -11.28
N GLY A 59 7.76 0.49 -12.10
CA GLY A 59 7.99 0.80 -13.51
C GLY A 59 6.73 0.78 -14.40
N LYS A 60 5.62 0.20 -13.92
CA LYS A 60 4.30 0.22 -14.58
C LYS A 60 3.39 1.33 -14.07
N CYS A 61 3.85 2.13 -13.12
CA CYS A 61 3.08 3.21 -12.54
C CYS A 61 3.37 4.54 -13.23
N VAL A 62 2.43 5.47 -13.15
CA VAL A 62 2.52 6.82 -13.72
C VAL A 62 2.50 7.83 -12.59
N PHE A 63 3.38 8.83 -12.62
CA PHE A 63 3.36 9.90 -11.63
C PHE A 63 2.06 10.70 -11.74
N SER A 64 1.33 10.83 -10.64
CA SER A 64 0.02 11.49 -10.61
C SER A 64 0.06 13.02 -10.66
N GLY A 65 1.25 13.61 -10.55
CA GLY A 65 1.41 15.06 -10.33
C GLY A 65 1.30 15.48 -8.87
N ILE A 66 0.94 14.56 -7.96
CA ILE A 66 0.82 14.83 -6.53
C ILE A 66 2.11 14.42 -5.81
N ARG A 67 2.62 15.34 -4.98
CA ARG A 67 3.69 15.08 -4.01
C ARG A 67 3.23 15.48 -2.62
N ILE A 68 3.29 14.52 -1.70
CA ILE A 68 2.96 14.71 -0.29
C ILE A 68 4.09 15.51 0.38
N PRO A 69 3.79 16.57 1.15
CA PRO A 69 4.79 17.32 1.90
C PRO A 69 5.58 16.44 2.87
N ASP A 70 6.87 16.70 3.02
CA ASP A 70 7.77 15.85 3.82
C ASP A 70 7.35 15.73 5.28
N ASP A 71 6.83 16.80 5.88
CA ASP A 71 6.35 16.83 7.27
C ASP A 71 5.08 15.98 7.44
N GLU A 72 4.20 16.02 6.46
CA GLU A 72 3.01 15.17 6.39
C GLU A 72 3.39 13.72 6.17
N LEU A 73 4.27 13.42 5.21
CA LEU A 73 4.74 12.05 4.94
C LEU A 73 5.38 11.46 6.19
N LEU A 74 6.28 12.19 6.83
CA LEU A 74 7.00 11.75 8.03
C LEU A 74 6.05 11.41 9.19
N LYS A 75 4.93 12.12 9.31
CA LYS A 75 3.89 11.86 10.33
C LYS A 75 3.30 10.46 10.21
N TYR A 76 3.14 9.95 8.98
CA TYR A 76 2.57 8.62 8.73
C TYR A 76 3.65 7.54 8.59
N THR A 77 4.83 7.85 8.04
CA THR A 77 5.93 6.89 7.95
C THR A 77 6.45 6.45 9.32
N LYS A 78 6.51 7.36 10.30
CA LYS A 78 6.99 7.04 11.66
C LYS A 78 6.12 6.02 12.41
N VAL A 79 4.90 5.74 11.94
CA VAL A 79 4.00 4.79 12.60
C VAL A 79 3.95 3.43 11.94
N ILE A 80 4.70 3.22 10.85
CA ILE A 80 4.78 1.93 10.16
C ILE A 80 5.27 0.83 11.11
N ASP A 81 6.32 1.08 11.90
CA ASP A 81 6.83 0.10 12.87
C ASP A 81 5.79 -0.33 13.91
N PHE A 82 4.93 0.60 14.36
CA PHE A 82 3.85 0.27 15.28
C PHE A 82 2.75 -0.57 14.62
N ILE A 83 2.44 -0.29 13.34
CA ILE A 83 1.48 -1.06 12.55
C ILE A 83 1.99 -2.48 12.31
N ALA A 84 3.29 -2.62 12.01
CA ALA A 84 3.98 -3.88 11.78
C ALA A 84 3.92 -4.85 12.98
N LEU A 85 3.97 -4.31 14.21
CA LEU A 85 3.94 -5.10 15.44
C LEU A 85 2.54 -5.54 15.87
N SER A 86 1.50 -5.10 15.17
CA SER A 86 0.11 -5.30 15.58
C SER A 86 -0.56 -6.45 14.85
N LYS A 87 -1.60 -7.00 15.49
CA LYS A 87 -2.41 -8.08 14.91
C LYS A 87 -3.44 -7.50 13.93
N VAL A 88 -3.73 -8.30 12.92
CA VAL A 88 -4.84 -8.08 12.00
C VAL A 88 -6.01 -8.96 12.44
N THR A 89 -7.23 -8.45 12.35
CA THR A 89 -8.45 -9.23 12.63
C THR A 89 -8.55 -10.46 11.72
N ALA A 90 -9.29 -11.47 12.20
CA ALA A 90 -9.73 -12.56 11.34
C ALA A 90 -10.52 -12.00 10.13
N PRO A 91 -10.42 -12.62 8.95
CA PRO A 91 -11.20 -12.21 7.80
C PRO A 91 -12.69 -12.37 8.06
N ARG A 92 -13.46 -11.32 7.78
CA ARG A 92 -14.92 -11.35 7.80
C ARG A 92 -15.45 -11.16 6.38
N ILE A 93 -16.16 -12.18 5.89
CA ILE A 93 -16.88 -12.10 4.63
C ILE A 93 -18.06 -11.16 4.82
N THR A 94 -18.16 -10.14 3.97
CA THR A 94 -19.16 -9.08 4.11
C THR A 94 -20.19 -9.10 3.00
N ASP A 95 -19.72 -9.14 1.75
CA ASP A 95 -20.58 -9.14 0.57
C ASP A 95 -19.88 -9.94 -0.54
N ALA A 96 -20.63 -10.46 -1.51
CA ALA A 96 -20.04 -11.02 -2.72
C ALA A 96 -19.98 -9.93 -3.82
N ASP A 97 -18.97 -10.03 -4.69
CA ASP A 97 -18.85 -9.30 -5.96
C ASP A 97 -18.57 -7.78 -5.88
N LYS A 98 -18.06 -7.27 -4.76
CA LYS A 98 -17.59 -5.87 -4.63
C LYS A 98 -16.14 -5.69 -5.06
N GLY A 99 -15.38 -6.78 -5.16
CA GLY A 99 -13.93 -6.71 -5.27
C GLY A 99 -13.28 -6.50 -3.91
N THR A 100 -11.96 -6.34 -3.91
CA THR A 100 -11.17 -6.18 -2.69
C THR A 100 -10.27 -4.96 -2.83
N ALA A 101 -10.39 -4.03 -1.88
CA ALA A 101 -9.46 -2.93 -1.68
C ALA A 101 -8.51 -3.25 -0.52
N GLN A 102 -7.21 -3.11 -0.72
CA GLN A 102 -6.19 -3.28 0.31
C GLN A 102 -5.42 -1.98 0.49
N TYR A 103 -5.12 -1.68 1.76
CA TYR A 103 -4.25 -0.59 2.18
C TYR A 103 -3.08 -1.22 2.92
N ILE A 104 -1.87 -1.02 2.42
CA ILE A 104 -0.65 -1.69 2.89
C ILE A 104 0.41 -0.62 3.15
N CYS A 105 1.19 -0.78 4.21
CA CYS A 105 2.46 -0.07 4.36
C CYS A 105 3.63 -1.05 4.29
N TYR A 106 4.78 -0.59 3.82
CA TYR A 106 5.93 -1.44 3.57
C TYR A 106 7.15 -1.04 4.39
N GLN A 107 7.95 -2.05 4.76
CA GLN A 107 9.31 -1.88 5.29
C GLN A 107 10.26 -2.68 4.42
N PHE A 108 11.33 -2.05 3.96
CA PHE A 108 12.40 -2.71 3.25
C PHE A 108 13.38 -3.35 4.23
N GLU A 109 13.78 -4.58 3.95
CA GLU A 109 14.80 -5.31 4.69
C GLU A 109 16.03 -5.48 3.80
N GLU A 110 17.11 -4.73 4.10
CA GLU A 110 18.34 -4.75 3.30
C GLU A 110 18.98 -6.15 3.26
N SER A 111 18.93 -6.91 4.35
CA SER A 111 19.61 -8.23 4.44
C SER A 111 19.04 -9.26 3.47
N SER A 112 17.74 -9.18 3.19
CA SER A 112 17.02 -10.10 2.32
C SER A 112 16.67 -9.48 0.95
N GLN A 113 16.89 -8.18 0.77
CA GLN A 113 16.46 -7.39 -0.39
C GLN A 113 14.96 -7.56 -0.68
N LYS A 114 14.15 -7.59 0.38
CA LYS A 114 12.70 -7.76 0.29
C LYS A 114 11.97 -6.63 0.99
N TYR A 115 10.76 -6.37 0.53
CA TYR A 115 9.77 -5.57 1.24
C TYR A 115 8.85 -6.48 2.03
N LYS A 116 8.67 -6.17 3.30
CA LYS A 116 7.59 -6.70 4.13
C LYS A 116 6.42 -5.74 4.12
N GLY A 117 5.31 -6.18 3.55
CA GLY A 117 4.03 -5.50 3.61
C GLY A 117 3.31 -5.76 4.93
N HIS A 118 2.69 -4.73 5.48
CA HIS A 118 1.87 -4.79 6.67
C HIS A 118 0.49 -4.27 6.33
N LEU A 119 -0.52 -5.14 6.46
CA LEU A 119 -1.89 -4.75 6.16
C LEU A 119 -2.36 -3.68 7.14
N ILE A 120 -2.88 -2.58 6.62
CA ILE A 120 -3.59 -1.54 7.37
C ILE A 120 -5.08 -1.89 7.42
N LYS A 121 -5.68 -2.11 6.24
CA LYS A 121 -7.10 -2.46 6.10
C LYS A 121 -7.37 -3.20 4.80
N THR A 122 -8.36 -4.09 4.81
CA THR A 122 -8.99 -4.65 3.61
C THR A 122 -10.49 -4.38 3.67
N GLU A 123 -11.07 -4.01 2.53
CA GLU A 123 -12.49 -3.72 2.36
C GLU A 123 -13.04 -4.36 1.08
N GLY A 124 -14.35 -4.55 1.01
CA GLY A 124 -15.03 -5.16 -0.15
C GLY A 124 -15.58 -6.54 0.19
N ASP A 125 -15.17 -7.57 -0.55
CA ASP A 125 -15.68 -8.94 -0.36
C ASP A 125 -15.30 -9.51 1.01
N VAL A 126 -14.08 -9.18 1.44
CA VAL A 126 -13.52 -9.53 2.74
C VAL A 126 -13.13 -8.25 3.46
N THR A 127 -13.43 -8.19 4.74
CA THR A 127 -12.97 -7.13 5.63
C THR A 127 -11.94 -7.65 6.62
N ARG A 128 -10.85 -6.89 6.76
CA ARG A 128 -9.79 -7.09 7.73
C ARG A 128 -9.29 -5.73 8.18
N GLU A 129 -8.84 -5.62 9.41
CA GLU A 129 -8.20 -4.40 9.88
C GLU A 129 -7.07 -4.69 10.84
N ASN A 130 -6.07 -3.84 10.80
CA ASN A 130 -5.03 -3.82 11.80
C ASN A 130 -5.55 -3.15 13.07
N LEU A 131 -5.35 -3.80 14.21
CA LEU A 131 -5.83 -3.37 15.52
C LEU A 131 -5.02 -2.22 16.13
N ASN A 132 -3.96 -1.75 15.45
CA ASN A 132 -3.18 -0.63 15.93
C ASN A 132 -4.00 0.66 15.81
N PHE A 133 -3.99 1.49 16.85
CA PHE A 133 -4.73 2.76 16.84
C PHE A 133 -4.27 3.71 15.72
N HIS A 134 -3.01 3.60 15.28
CA HIS A 134 -2.46 4.38 14.17
C HIS A 134 -3.04 3.98 12.82
N SER A 135 -3.43 2.71 12.64
CA SER A 135 -3.90 2.17 11.35
C SER A 135 -5.12 2.92 10.83
N LYS A 136 -6.05 3.31 11.72
CA LYS A 136 -7.22 4.12 11.33
C LYS A 136 -6.83 5.50 10.78
N ARG A 137 -5.81 6.12 11.35
CA ARG A 137 -5.32 7.44 10.92
C ARG A 137 -4.62 7.35 9.57
N VAL A 138 -3.76 6.35 9.38
CA VAL A 138 -3.08 6.10 8.10
C VAL A 138 -4.11 5.76 7.01
N TYR A 139 -5.08 4.89 7.30
CA TYR A 139 -6.15 4.55 6.36
C TYR A 139 -6.95 5.78 5.91
N THR A 140 -7.35 6.64 6.86
CA THR A 140 -8.12 7.87 6.54
C THR A 140 -7.31 8.79 5.64
N TRP A 141 -6.04 8.99 5.97
CA TRP A 141 -5.11 9.80 5.17
C TRP A 141 -4.92 9.22 3.76
N MET A 142 -4.69 7.91 3.62
CA MET A 142 -4.56 7.28 2.30
C MET A 142 -5.82 7.47 1.44
N LYS A 143 -7.01 7.41 2.04
CA LYS A 143 -8.25 7.73 1.33
C LYS A 143 -8.33 9.18 0.87
N GLU A 144 -7.93 10.11 1.73
CA GLU A 144 -7.89 11.53 1.39
C GLU A 144 -6.92 11.79 0.22
N THR A 145 -5.73 11.17 0.25
CA THR A 145 -4.76 11.19 -0.86
C THR A 145 -5.37 10.62 -2.14
N GLY A 146 -6.11 9.51 -2.04
CA GLY A 146 -6.74 8.85 -3.19
C GLY A 146 -7.90 9.61 -3.84
N ASN A 147 -8.62 10.47 -3.10
CA ASN A 147 -9.81 11.17 -3.60
C ASN A 147 -9.54 12.11 -4.79
N GLY A 148 -8.30 12.57 -4.95
CA GLY A 148 -7.89 13.46 -6.05
C GLY A 148 -7.25 12.75 -7.23
N LEU A 149 -7.13 11.42 -7.19
CA LEU A 149 -6.42 10.65 -8.21
C LEU A 149 -7.36 10.19 -9.32
N SER A 150 -6.86 10.26 -10.56
CA SER A 150 -7.47 9.56 -11.70
C SER A 150 -6.71 8.26 -11.97
N PHE A 151 -7.46 7.22 -12.35
CA PHE A 151 -6.94 5.91 -12.72
C PHE A 151 -7.25 5.62 -14.20
N ASP A 152 -7.16 6.64 -15.04
CA ASP A 152 -7.34 6.52 -16.49
C ASP A 152 -6.20 5.74 -17.14
#